data_AF-A0A435ZIQ6-F1
#
_entry.id   AF-A0A435ZIQ6-F1
#
_cell.length_a   1.000
_cell.length_b   1.000
_cell.length_c   1.000
_cell.angle_alpha   90.00
_cell.angle_beta   90.00
_cell.angle_gamma   90.00
#
_symmetry.space_group_name_H-M   'P 1'
#
loop_
_entity.id
_entity.type
_entity.pdbx_description
1 polymer ?
#
loop_
_entity_poly.entity_id
_entity_poly.type
_entity_poly.pdbx_seq_one_letter_code
_entity_poly.pdbx_strand_id
1 'polypeptide(L)' 'MIVPNEILYAARAALGISRPDLAKLTGLGERTILRLESNERVTVRTLQRVQAALEAR' A
#
# COMPACT_ATOMS: atom_id res chain seq x y z
N MET A 1 4.07 13.76 -5.15
CA MET A 1 5.21 13.41 -4.27
C MET A 1 5.29 11.89 -4.20
N ILE A 2 6.48 11.29 -4.22
CA ILE A 2 6.62 9.84 -3.99
C ILE A 2 6.66 9.64 -2.47
N VAL A 3 5.68 8.92 -1.94
CA VAL A 3 5.62 8.58 -0.52
C VAL A 3 6.52 7.36 -0.26
N PRO A 4 7.44 7.41 0.71
CA PRO A 4 8.23 6.25 1.12
C PRO A 4 7.34 5.05 1.51
N ASN A 5 7.78 3.84 1.19
CA ASN A 5 7.04 2.60 1.47
C ASN A 5 6.69 2.44 2.96
N GLU A 6 7.59 2.87 3.83
CA GLU A 6 7.46 2.84 5.29
C GLU A 6 6.31 3.73 5.78
N ILE A 7 6.03 4.85 5.09
CA ILE A 7 4.87 5.69 5.39
C ILE A 7 3.57 4.98 4.98
N LEU A 8 3.56 4.28 3.83
CA LEU A 8 2.38 3.51 3.39
C LEU A 8 2.09 2.33 4.34
N TYR A 9 3.13 1.66 4.84
CA TYR A 9 3.01 0.64 5.88
C TYR A 9 2.41 1.23 7.17
N ALA A 10 2.96 2.34 7.66
CA ALA A 10 2.50 2.99 8.88
C ALA A 10 1.05 3.47 8.74
N ALA A 11 0.67 4.03 7.59
CA ALA A 11 -0.69 4.44 7.29
C ALA A 11 -1.66 3.25 7.31
N ARG A 12 -1.33 2.13 6.65
CA ARG A 12 -2.17 0.93 6.71
C ARG A 12 -2.33 0.43 8.15
N ALA A 13 -1.24 0.38 8.91
CA ALA A 13 -1.26 -0.06 10.30
C ALA A 13 -2.11 0.86 11.19
N ALA A 14 -1.99 2.18 11.03
CA ALA A 14 -2.75 3.18 11.77
C ALA A 14 -4.27 3.13 11.46
N LEU A 15 -4.63 2.81 10.20
CA LEU A 15 -6.01 2.61 9.78
C LEU A 15 -6.59 1.23 10.18
N GLY A 16 -5.78 0.34 10.76
CA GLY A 16 -6.22 -1.00 11.16
C GLY A 16 -6.61 -1.91 9.99
N ILE A 17 -6.18 -1.59 8.76
CA ILE A 17 -6.56 -2.34 7.56
C ILE A 17 -5.62 -3.53 7.38
N SER A 18 -6.15 -4.73 7.14
CA SER A 18 -5.32 -5.90 6.84
C SER A 18 -4.69 -5.82 5.44
N ARG A 19 -3.58 -6.53 5.18
CA ARG A 19 -3.00 -6.61 3.81
C ARG A 19 -3.99 -7.18 2.78
N PRO A 20 -4.76 -8.26 3.09
CA PRO A 20 -5.82 -8.74 2.21
C PRO A 20 -6.88 -7.68 1.88
N ASP A 21 -7.26 -6.86 2.87
CA ASP A 21 -8.29 -5.85 2.63
C ASP A 21 -7.75 -4.66 1.83
N LEU A 22 -6.51 -4.25 2.07
CA LEU A 22 -5.84 -3.26 1.23
C LEU A 22 -5.66 -3.77 -0.21
N ALA A 23 -5.36 -5.06 -0.38
CA ALA A 23 -5.29 -5.70 -1.68
C ALA A 23 -6.63 -5.64 -2.42
N LYS A 24 -7.76 -5.92 -1.74
CA LYS A 24 -9.11 -5.75 -2.31
C LYS A 24 -9.40 -4.30 -2.68
N LEU A 25 -9.10 -3.34 -1.80
CA LEU A 25 -9.34 -1.91 -2.04
C LEU A 25 -8.56 -1.39 -3.24
N THR A 26 -7.32 -1.84 -3.37
CA THR A 26 -6.45 -1.43 -4.45
C THR A 26 -6.65 -2.28 -5.69
N GLY A 27 -7.30 -3.44 -5.65
CA GLY A 27 -7.33 -4.39 -6.77
C GLY A 27 -5.94 -4.94 -7.14
N LEU A 28 -5.00 -4.91 -6.20
CA LEU A 28 -3.67 -5.51 -6.34
C LEU A 28 -3.65 -6.88 -5.65
N GLY A 29 -2.66 -7.73 -5.99
CA GLY A 29 -2.44 -8.95 -5.23
C GLY A 29 -1.87 -8.65 -3.83
N GLU A 30 -2.25 -9.44 -2.83
CA GLU A 30 -1.70 -9.31 -1.47
C GLU A 30 -0.17 -9.40 -1.45
N ARG A 31 0.41 -10.26 -2.31
CA ARG A 31 1.86 -10.35 -2.48
C ARG A 31 2.47 -9.03 -2.96
N THR A 32 1.78 -8.24 -3.76
CA THR A 32 2.25 -6.91 -4.18
C THR A 32 2.26 -5.93 -3.01
N ILE A 33 1.26 -5.98 -2.13
CA ILE A 33 1.22 -5.19 -0.89
C ILE A 33 2.39 -5.60 0.03
N LEU A 34 2.62 -6.90 0.21
CA LEU A 34 3.74 -7.41 0.99
C LEU A 34 5.09 -6.92 0.45
N ARG A 35 5.33 -7.01 -0.85
CA ARG A 35 6.58 -6.55 -1.48
C ARG A 35 6.80 -5.05 -1.27
N LEU A 36 5.74 -4.25 -1.42
CA LEU A 36 5.78 -2.81 -1.15
C LEU A 36 6.18 -2.55 0.31
N GLU A 37 5.55 -3.22 1.27
CA GLU A 37 5.85 -3.05 2.70
C GLU A 37 7.25 -3.58 3.10
N SER A 38 7.76 -4.59 2.40
CA SER A 38 9.11 -5.14 2.58
C SER A 38 10.19 -4.31 1.89
N ASN A 39 9.87 -3.10 1.44
CA ASN A 39 10.77 -2.18 0.76
C ASN A 39 11.37 -2.71 -0.56
N GLU A 40 10.71 -3.68 -1.20
CA GLU A 40 11.10 -4.14 -2.53
C GLU A 40 10.71 -3.14 -3.62
N ARG A 41 11.39 -3.21 -4.78
CA ARG A 41 11.01 -2.42 -5.95
C ARG A 41 9.62 -2.82 -6.46
N VAL A 42 8.72 -1.86 -6.40
CA VAL A 42 7.41 -1.87 -7.08
C VAL A 42 7.33 -0.68 -8.03
N THR A 43 6.39 -0.72 -8.98
CA THR A 43 6.21 0.39 -9.92
C THR A 43 5.66 1.62 -9.22
N VAL A 44 5.98 2.82 -9.72
CA VAL A 44 5.41 4.08 -9.22
C VAL A 44 3.88 4.07 -9.27
N ARG A 45 3.29 3.45 -10.31
CA ARG A 45 1.83 3.28 -10.43
C ARG A 45 1.26 2.45 -9.27
N THR A 46 1.96 1.42 -8.82
CA THR A 46 1.57 0.63 -7.65
C THR A 46 1.57 1.48 -6.38
N LEU A 47 2.62 2.28 -6.16
CA LEU A 47 2.72 3.18 -5.02
C LEU A 47 1.56 4.19 -4.98
N GLN A 48 1.33 4.87 -6.11
CA GLN A 48 0.24 5.86 -6.23
C GLN A 48 -1.12 5.24 -5.96
N ARG A 49 -1.35 4.01 -6.42
CA ARG A 49 -2.63 3.31 -6.22
C ARG A 49 -2.86 2.93 -4.75
N VAL A 50 -1.81 2.49 -4.06
CA VAL A 50 -1.87 2.20 -2.62
C VAL A 50 -2.06 3.48 -1.81
N GLN A 51 -1.31 4.54 -2.12
CA GLN A 51 -1.46 5.85 -1.51
C GLN A 51 -2.90 6.37 -1.64
N ALA A 52 -3.44 6.41 -2.86
CA ALA A 52 -4.81 6.88 -3.10
C ALA A 52 -5.87 6.07 -2.34
N ALA A 53 -5.67 4.76 -2.19
CA ALA A 53 -6.59 3.91 -1.44
C ALA A 53 -6.55 4.17 0.08
N LEU A 54 -5.39 4.55 0.62
CA LEU A 54 -5.21 4.90 2.03
C LEU A 54 -5.71 6.32 2.32
N GLU A 55 -5.51 7.28 1.41
CA GLU A 55 -5.99 8.67 1.55
C GLU A 55 -7.51 8.79 1.41
N ALA A 56 -8.17 7.83 0.76
CA ALA A 56 -9.63 7.78 0.63
C ALA A 56 -10.36 7.20 1.86
N ARG A 57 -9.63 6.88 2.94
CA ARG A 57 -10.14 6.29 4.18
C ARG A 57 -9.98 7.27 5.34
#